data_AF-A0A2H5V2M1-F1
#
_entry.id   AF-A0A2H5V2M1-F1
#
_cell.length_a   1.000
_cell.length_b   1.000
_cell.length_c   1.000
_cell.angle_alpha   90.00
_cell.angle_beta   90.00
_cell.angle_gamma   90.00
#
_symmetry.space_group_name_H-M   'P 1'
#
loop_
_entity.id
_entity.type
_entity.pdbx_description
1 polymer ?
#
loop_
_entity_poly.entity_id
_entity_poly.type
_entity_poly.pdbx_seq_one_letter_code
_entity_poly.pdbx_strand_id
1 'polypeptide(L)'
;MSVMWRVIAVLVIWSFSSILSMTWGFRRDWPDLVHDAYGLPFTWAIHTLSTFTGPADFWSVDLTALMIDLAIWQAGLAVALLALLKLK
;
A
#
# COMPACT_ATOMS: atom_id res chain seq x y z
N MET A 1 18.35 -17.65 -18.56
CA MET A 1 16.93 -17.33 -18.24
C MET A 1 16.39 -16.41 -19.31
N SER A 2 15.33 -16.81 -20.04
CA SER A 2 14.76 -15.98 -21.11
C SER A 2 14.16 -14.69 -20.56
N VAL A 3 14.00 -13.72 -21.43
CA VAL A 3 13.45 -12.38 -21.14
C VAL A 3 12.08 -12.48 -20.52
N MET A 4 11.25 -13.36 -21.09
CA MET A 4 9.88 -13.61 -20.65
C MET A 4 9.84 -13.99 -19.17
N TRP A 5 10.73 -14.88 -18.74
CA TRP A 5 10.80 -15.30 -17.33
C TRP A 5 11.20 -14.16 -16.40
N ARG A 6 12.07 -13.25 -16.84
CA ARG A 6 12.46 -12.06 -16.03
C ARG A 6 11.28 -11.10 -15.86
N VAL A 7 10.51 -10.86 -16.93
CA VAL A 7 9.33 -10.00 -16.88
C VAL A 7 8.26 -10.58 -15.96
N ILE A 8 7.99 -11.89 -16.07
CA ILE A 8 7.02 -12.57 -15.19
C ILE A 8 7.45 -12.45 -13.72
N ALA A 9 8.72 -12.70 -13.42
CA ALA A 9 9.23 -12.59 -12.05
C ALA A 9 9.04 -11.17 -11.49
N VAL A 10 9.36 -10.13 -12.26
CA VAL A 10 9.15 -8.74 -11.84
C VAL A 10 7.67 -8.44 -11.60
N LEU A 11 6.76 -8.87 -12.49
CA LEU A 11 5.33 -8.64 -12.32
C LEU A 11 4.78 -9.28 -11.05
N VAL A 12 5.17 -10.53 -10.77
CA VAL A 12 4.72 -11.27 -9.59
C VAL A 12 5.22 -10.61 -8.31
N ILE A 13 6.53 -10.32 -8.25
CA ILE A 13 7.15 -9.70 -7.08
C ILE A 13 6.53 -8.31 -6.84
N TRP A 14 6.40 -7.51 -7.88
CA TRP A 14 5.87 -6.15 -7.77
C TRP A 14 4.41 -6.11 -7.35
N SER A 15 3.58 -7.01 -7.90
CA SER A 15 2.16 -7.09 -7.53
C SER A 15 1.99 -7.53 -6.07
N PHE A 16 2.81 -8.46 -5.61
CA PHE A 16 2.79 -8.89 -4.21
C PHE A 16 3.23 -7.74 -3.29
N SER A 17 4.30 -7.03 -3.65
CA SER A 17 4.79 -5.86 -2.90
C SER A 17 3.77 -4.72 -2.86
N SER A 18 3.06 -4.43 -3.96
CA SER A 18 2.06 -3.37 -3.98
C SER A 18 0.86 -3.72 -3.11
N ILE A 19 0.35 -4.95 -3.18
CA ILE A 19 -0.75 -5.40 -2.31
C ILE A 19 -0.33 -5.31 -0.84
N LEU A 20 0.87 -5.81 -0.52
CA LEU A 20 1.42 -5.74 0.83
C LEU A 20 1.50 -4.28 1.29
N SER A 21 2.07 -3.40 0.49
CA SER A 21 2.22 -1.98 0.81
C SER A 21 0.88 -1.26 1.04
N MET A 22 -0.13 -1.54 0.20
CA MET A 22 -1.46 -0.92 0.33
C MET A 22 -2.23 -1.42 1.55
N THR A 23 -2.01 -2.66 1.96
CA THR A 23 -2.74 -3.30 3.07
C THR A 23 -1.96 -3.30 4.38
N TRP A 24 -0.68 -2.92 4.35
CA TRP A 24 0.13 -2.82 5.55
C TRP A 24 -0.36 -1.68 6.43
N GLY A 25 -0.62 -2.00 7.69
CA GLY A 25 -1.08 -1.07 8.71
C GLY A 25 -0.05 -0.85 9.79
N PHE A 26 0.04 0.38 10.28
CA PHE A 26 0.79 0.73 11.48
C PHE A 26 -0.19 1.01 12.62
N ARG A 27 -0.16 0.15 13.63
CA ARG A 27 -0.94 0.32 14.86
C ARG A 27 -0.27 1.33 15.79
N ARG A 28 -1.06 2.26 16.32
CA ARG A 28 -0.70 3.17 17.41
C ARG A 28 -1.76 3.09 18.50
N ASP A 29 -1.37 2.52 19.62
CA ASP A 29 -2.21 2.40 20.80
C ASP A 29 -2.05 3.62 21.71
N TRP A 30 -3.18 4.21 22.10
CA TRP A 30 -3.33 5.20 23.16
C TRP A 30 -4.32 4.66 24.20
N PRO A 31 -4.31 5.18 25.45
CA PRO A 31 -5.06 4.60 26.57
C PRO A 31 -6.54 4.32 26.26
N ASP A 32 -7.18 5.21 25.51
CA ASP A 32 -8.62 5.16 25.18
C ASP A 32 -8.89 5.11 23.67
N LEU A 33 -7.84 4.99 22.85
CA LEU A 33 -7.91 5.06 21.39
C LEU A 33 -6.89 4.11 20.75
N VAL A 34 -7.33 3.24 19.86
CA VAL A 34 -6.44 2.44 19.01
C VAL A 34 -6.57 2.95 17.59
N HIS A 35 -5.45 3.33 16.95
CA HIS A 35 -5.44 3.80 15.57
C HIS A 35 -4.61 2.85 14.69
N ASP A 36 -5.20 2.30 13.64
CA ASP A 36 -4.50 1.51 12.64
C ASP A 36 -4.47 2.28 11.31
N ALA A 37 -3.28 2.73 10.91
CA ALA A 37 -3.06 3.54 9.71
C ALA A 37 -2.52 2.68 8.55
N TYR A 38 -3.27 2.55 7.46
CA TYR A 38 -2.98 1.71 6.31
C TYR A 38 -2.51 2.51 5.10
N GLY A 39 -1.58 1.91 4.35
CA GLY A 39 -1.09 2.47 3.08
C GLY A 39 0.33 3.01 3.16
N LEU A 40 1.01 2.91 2.02
CA LEU A 40 2.38 3.34 1.81
C LEU A 40 2.56 3.62 0.30
N PRO A 41 3.11 4.77 -0.12
CA PRO A 41 3.74 5.79 0.73
C PRO A 41 2.79 6.70 1.52
N PHE A 42 1.53 6.84 1.12
CA PHE A 42 0.55 7.68 1.83
C PHE A 42 -0.45 6.82 2.60
N THR A 43 -0.90 7.33 3.75
CA THR A 43 -1.96 6.67 4.51
C THR A 43 -3.31 6.97 3.85
N TRP A 44 -3.96 5.94 3.31
CA TRP A 44 -5.26 6.08 2.64
C TRP A 44 -6.43 5.64 3.51
N ALA A 45 -6.19 4.81 4.54
CA ALA A 45 -7.22 4.44 5.50
C ALA A 45 -6.69 4.50 6.92
N ILE A 46 -7.51 5.01 7.83
CA ILE A 46 -7.26 4.98 9.27
C ILE A 46 -8.48 4.34 9.92
N HIS A 47 -8.25 3.23 10.62
CA HIS A 47 -9.21 2.64 11.54
C HIS A 47 -8.97 3.20 12.92
N THR A 48 -10.02 3.55 13.65
CA THR A 48 -9.92 4.06 15.02
C THR A 48 -10.97 3.41 15.89
N LEU A 49 -10.53 2.70 16.92
CA LEU A 49 -11.37 2.18 17.97
C LEU A 49 -11.30 3.12 19.18
N SER A 50 -12.42 3.69 19.57
CA SER A 50 -12.54 4.57 20.74
C SER A 50 -13.39 3.94 21.83
N THR A 51 -13.03 4.16 23.09
CA THR A 51 -13.81 3.73 24.27
C THR A 51 -14.42 4.89 25.05
N PHE A 52 -14.19 6.15 24.65
CA PHE A 52 -14.63 7.36 25.38
C PHE A 52 -16.15 7.46 25.60
N THR A 53 -16.95 6.93 24.67
CA THR A 53 -18.43 6.92 24.75
C THR A 53 -19.01 5.51 24.63
N GLY A 54 -18.20 4.48 24.93
CA GLY A 54 -18.46 3.07 24.57
C GLY A 54 -17.61 2.61 23.38
N PRO A 55 -17.62 1.32 23.01
CA PRO A 55 -16.83 0.80 21.88
C PRO A 55 -17.35 1.37 20.56
N ALA A 56 -16.69 2.43 20.09
CA ALA A 56 -17.01 3.11 18.84
C ALA A 56 -15.90 2.82 17.81
N ASP A 57 -16.30 2.30 16.66
CA ASP A 57 -15.42 1.96 15.55
C ASP A 57 -15.59 3.01 14.43
N PHE A 58 -14.48 3.66 14.06
CA PHE A 58 -14.43 4.68 13.01
C PHE A 58 -13.46 4.29 11.90
N TRP A 59 -13.88 4.49 10.65
CA TRP A 59 -13.03 4.38 9.48
C TRP A 59 -12.98 5.73 8.76
N SER A 60 -11.76 6.25 8.60
CA SER A 60 -11.49 7.43 7.77
C SER A 60 -10.77 6.97 6.50
N VAL A 61 -11.34 7.26 5.34
CA VAL A 61 -10.78 6.88 4.03
C VAL A 61 -10.47 8.14 3.22
N ASP A 62 -9.22 8.28 2.81
CA ASP A 62 -8.77 9.29 1.86
C ASP A 62 -8.58 8.65 0.48
N LEU A 63 -9.59 8.83 -0.39
CA LEU A 63 -9.56 8.33 -1.76
C LEU A 63 -8.48 8.99 -2.61
N THR A 64 -8.09 10.23 -2.28
CA THR A 64 -7.04 10.94 -3.02
C THR A 64 -5.69 10.28 -2.73
N ALA A 65 -5.40 10.02 -1.45
CA ALA A 65 -4.21 9.28 -1.04
C ALA A 65 -4.16 7.89 -1.68
N LEU A 66 -5.28 7.14 -1.68
CA LEU A 66 -5.38 5.82 -2.32
C LEU A 66 -5.02 5.89 -3.82
N MET A 67 -5.57 6.86 -4.54
CA MET A 67 -5.34 7.00 -5.97
C MET A 67 -3.90 7.42 -6.30
N ILE A 68 -3.30 8.29 -5.48
CA ILE A 68 -1.89 8.67 -5.61
C ILE A 68 -0.98 7.46 -5.36
N ASP A 69 -1.24 6.70 -4.30
CA ASP A 69 -0.51 5.49 -3.96
C ASP A 69 -0.55 4.47 -5.10
N LEU A 70 -1.75 4.17 -5.63
CA LEU A 70 -1.91 3.31 -6.79
C LEU A 70 -1.13 3.83 -7.99
N ALA A 71 -1.20 5.13 -8.28
CA ALA A 71 -0.45 5.73 -9.39
C ALA A 71 1.06 5.58 -9.22
N ILE A 72 1.59 5.79 -8.01
CA ILE A 72 3.02 5.63 -7.69
C ILE A 72 3.46 4.17 -7.93
N TRP A 73 2.70 3.20 -7.42
CA TRP A 73 3.03 1.78 -7.56
C TRP A 73 2.97 1.31 -9.02
N GLN A 74 2.00 1.80 -9.81
CA GLN A 74 1.92 1.46 -11.24
C GLN A 74 2.99 2.17 -12.07
N ALA A 75 3.30 3.43 -11.77
CA ALA A 75 4.38 4.16 -12.42
C ALA A 75 5.74 3.50 -12.14
N GLY A 76 5.99 3.07 -10.90
CA GLY A 76 7.19 2.34 -10.53
C GLY A 76 7.35 1.02 -11.28
N LEU A 77 6.24 0.28 -11.47
CA LEU A 77 6.25 -0.95 -12.29
C LEU A 77 6.64 -0.65 -13.74
N ALA A 78 6.04 0.38 -14.33
CA ALA A 78 6.36 0.79 -15.70
C ALA A 78 7.84 1.15 -15.85
N VAL A 79 8.41 1.89 -14.91
CA VAL A 79 9.84 2.24 -14.88
C VAL A 79 10.71 0.98 -14.73
N ALA A 80 10.36 0.07 -13.83
CA ALA A 80 11.11 -1.18 -13.62
C ALA A 80 11.14 -2.06 -14.88
N LEU A 81 10.01 -2.18 -15.58
CA LEU A 81 9.92 -2.91 -16.84
C LEU A 81 10.72 -2.23 -17.95
N LEU A 82 10.63 -0.90 -18.08
CA LEU A 82 11.42 -0.14 -19.05
C LEU A 82 12.92 -0.30 -18.81
N ALA A 83 13.36 -0.21 -17.56
CA ALA A 83 14.75 -0.44 -17.19
C ALA A 83 15.21 -1.86 -17.53
N LEU A 84 14.42 -2.89 -17.19
CA LEU A 84 14.73 -4.29 -17.52
C LEU A 84 14.87 -4.52 -19.03
N LEU A 85 14.01 -3.88 -19.84
CA LEU A 85 14.03 -4.00 -21.30
C LEU A 85 15.19 -3.23 -21.94
N LYS A 86 15.63 -2.12 -21.33
CA LYS A 86 16.76 -1.29 -21.80
C LYS A 86 18.12 -1.86 -21.38
N LEU A 87 18.23 -2.50 -20.22
CA LEU A 87 19.45 -3.10 -19.66
C LEU A 87 19.79 -4.48 -20.26
N LYS A 88 19.32 -4.71 -21.48
CA LYS A 88 19.17 -6.03 -22.08
C LYS A 88 20.10 -6.21 -23.27
#